data_AF-A0A817DJD3-F1
#
_entry.id   AF-A0A817DJD3-F1
#
_cell.length_a   1.000
_cell.length_b   1.000
_cell.length_c   1.000
_cell.angle_alpha   90.00
_cell.angle_beta   90.00
_cell.angle_gamma   90.00
#
_symmetry.space_group_name_H-M   'P 1'
#
loop_
_entity.id
_entity.type
_entity.pdbx_description
1 polymer ?
#
loop_
_entity_poly.entity_id
_entity_poly.type
_entity_poly.pdbx_seq_one_letter_code
_entity_poly.pdbx_strand_id
1 'polypeptide(L)'
;MVLQWKICVSQPCLNNDQCVITDFSHQCQCASGFDGRNCELDARICHTQQPCGQSSGTRCQSFRLGAALPHICIFRSGLAYGLNAQQVQPNSCQVVNGPRALTVTNNGFILCDGERMFIELCPGGTI
;
A
#
# COMPACT_ATOMS: atom_id res chain seq x y z
N MET A 1 -35.65 -3.75 5.80
CA MET A 1 -34.58 -4.38 6.61
C MET A 1 -33.33 -3.52 6.43
N VAL A 2 -32.93 -2.73 7.44
CA VAL A 2 -31.88 -1.70 7.32
C VAL A 2 -30.52 -2.28 7.72
N LEU A 3 -29.65 -2.56 6.74
CA LEU A 3 -28.26 -3.00 6.94
C LEU A 3 -27.25 -1.84 6.92
N GLN A 4 -27.67 -0.63 6.54
CA GLN A 4 -26.79 0.52 6.30
C GLN A 4 -26.17 1.11 7.59
N TRP A 5 -26.84 1.02 8.74
CA TRP A 5 -26.35 1.59 10.02
C TRP A 5 -25.23 0.77 10.70
N LYS A 6 -25.19 -0.55 10.49
CA LYS A 6 -24.27 -1.43 11.22
C LYS A 6 -22.79 -1.19 10.90
N ILE A 7 -22.47 -0.69 9.70
CA ILE A 7 -21.08 -0.63 9.23
C ILE A 7 -20.23 0.30 10.11
N CYS A 8 -20.73 1.47 10.50
CA CYS A 8 -19.96 2.35 11.39
C CYS A 8 -20.01 1.92 12.86
N VAL A 9 -21.02 1.15 13.29
CA VAL A 9 -21.08 0.60 14.66
C VAL A 9 -19.94 -0.37 14.93
N SER A 10 -19.47 -1.11 13.91
CA SER A 10 -18.28 -1.96 14.04
C SER A 10 -16.95 -1.19 14.11
N GLN A 11 -16.98 0.14 14.12
CA GLN A 11 -15.79 1.01 14.18
C GLN A 11 -14.72 0.63 13.14
N PRO A 12 -15.06 0.64 11.84
CA PRO A 12 -14.16 0.13 10.81
C PRO A 12 -12.97 1.08 10.54
N CYS A 13 -13.11 2.36 10.84
CA CYS A 13 -12.04 3.35 10.67
C CYS A 13 -11.04 3.27 11.83
N LEU A 14 -9.76 3.15 11.49
CA LEU A 14 -8.67 3.13 12.47
C LEU A 14 -8.36 4.54 12.99
N ASN A 15 -7.49 4.62 13.99
CA ASN A 15 -6.99 5.88 14.57
C ASN A 15 -8.07 6.81 15.13
N ASN A 16 -9.26 6.27 15.45
CA ASN A 16 -10.44 7.03 15.87
C ASN A 16 -10.95 8.03 14.82
N ASP A 17 -10.68 7.76 13.54
CA ASP A 17 -11.14 8.60 12.44
C ASP A 17 -12.65 8.49 12.22
N GLN A 18 -13.24 9.54 11.62
CA GLN A 18 -14.68 9.66 11.49
C GLN A 18 -15.23 8.70 10.42
N CYS A 19 -16.17 7.84 10.83
CA CYS A 19 -16.91 6.95 9.93
C CYS A 19 -18.20 7.61 9.44
N VAL A 20 -18.40 7.63 8.12
CA VAL A 20 -19.61 8.14 7.46
C VAL A 20 -20.27 7.01 6.70
N ILE A 21 -21.56 6.78 6.96
CA ILE A 21 -22.37 5.79 6.22
C ILE A 21 -22.69 6.36 4.84
N THR A 22 -22.54 5.54 3.81
CA THR A 22 -23.01 5.81 2.43
C THR A 22 -24.07 4.78 2.03
N ASP A 23 -24.70 4.94 0.87
CA ASP A 23 -25.87 4.14 0.45
C ASP A 23 -25.70 2.62 0.60
N PHE A 24 -24.47 2.09 0.44
CA PHE A 24 -24.21 0.65 0.60
C PHE A 24 -22.87 0.32 1.28
N SER A 25 -22.18 1.31 1.85
CA SER A 25 -20.86 1.15 2.46
C SER A 25 -20.63 2.16 3.59
N HIS A 26 -19.41 2.22 4.09
CA HIS A 26 -18.86 3.37 4.79
C HIS A 26 -17.78 4.07 3.98
N GLN A 27 -17.48 5.29 4.40
CA GLN A 27 -16.29 6.05 4.07
C GLN A 27 -15.65 6.54 5.37
N CYS A 28 -14.33 6.43 5.48
CA CYS A 28 -13.58 7.01 6.59
C CYS A 28 -13.02 8.39 6.18
N GLN A 29 -13.17 9.38 7.04
CA GLN A 29 -12.50 10.67 6.92
C GLN A 29 -11.17 10.60 7.68
N CYS A 30 -10.11 10.26 6.97
CA CYS A 30 -8.81 10.01 7.59
C CYS A 30 -8.14 11.29 8.09
N ALA A 31 -7.47 11.20 9.24
CA ALA A 31 -6.62 12.26 9.73
C ALA A 31 -5.48 12.59 8.75
N SER A 32 -4.92 13.80 8.85
CA SER A 32 -3.81 14.21 8.01
C SER A 32 -2.63 13.25 8.16
N GLY A 33 -2.17 12.71 7.02
CA GLY A 33 -1.10 11.73 6.97
C GLY A 33 -1.54 10.27 6.99
N PHE A 34 -2.84 9.99 7.05
CA PHE A 34 -3.40 8.64 6.92
C PHE A 34 -4.24 8.50 5.66
N ASP A 35 -4.32 7.27 5.14
CA ASP A 35 -5.10 6.94 3.95
C ASP A 35 -5.53 5.45 3.98
N GLY A 36 -6.25 5.00 2.97
CA GLY A 36 -6.83 3.66 2.89
C GLY A 36 -8.31 3.66 3.24
N ARG A 37 -8.99 2.53 2.94
CA ARG A 37 -10.44 2.41 3.14
C ARG A 37 -10.84 2.61 4.60
N ASN A 38 -9.96 2.20 5.50
CA ASN A 38 -10.14 2.20 6.94
C ASN A 38 -9.08 3.09 7.62
N CYS A 39 -8.42 3.99 6.90
CA CYS A 39 -7.33 4.84 7.40
C CYS A 39 -6.14 4.05 7.96
N GLU A 40 -5.88 2.87 7.39
CA GLU A 40 -4.85 1.95 7.86
C GLU A 40 -3.45 2.25 7.33
N LEU A 41 -3.32 3.06 6.29
CA LEU A 41 -2.06 3.36 5.62
C LEU A 41 -1.43 4.65 6.18
N ASP A 42 -0.12 4.61 6.46
CA ASP A 42 0.66 5.78 6.82
C ASP A 42 1.13 6.52 5.56
N ALA A 43 0.33 7.49 5.12
CA ALA A 43 0.56 8.26 3.90
C ALA A 43 1.53 9.44 4.07
N ARG A 44 2.03 9.71 5.29
CA ARG A 44 2.88 10.87 5.58
C ARG A 44 4.08 10.95 4.65
N ILE A 45 4.77 9.83 4.43
CA ILE A 45 5.98 9.81 3.58
C ILE A 45 5.64 10.18 2.13
N CYS A 46 4.65 9.51 1.54
CA CYS A 46 4.25 9.76 0.16
C CYS A 46 3.74 11.20 -0.06
N HIS A 47 3.04 11.77 0.92
CA HIS A 47 2.46 13.11 0.79
C HIS A 47 3.44 14.25 1.06
N THR A 48 4.28 14.10 2.10
CA THR A 48 5.12 15.21 2.58
C THR A 48 6.54 15.16 2.04
N GLN A 49 7.11 13.97 1.84
CA GLN A 49 8.52 13.80 1.43
C GLN A 49 8.68 13.58 -0.07
N GLN A 50 7.62 13.11 -0.75
CA GLN A 50 7.61 12.83 -2.19
C GLN A 50 8.84 12.04 -2.69
N PRO A 51 9.17 10.89 -2.04
CA PRO A 51 10.43 10.17 -2.28
C PRO A 51 10.57 9.58 -3.69
N CYS A 52 9.44 9.34 -4.36
CA CYS A 52 9.40 8.78 -5.70
C CYS A 52 9.60 9.85 -6.79
N GLY A 53 9.68 11.13 -6.43
CA GLY A 53 9.59 12.22 -7.40
C GLY A 53 8.20 12.34 -8.03
N GLN A 54 8.07 13.25 -9.00
CA GLN A 54 6.78 13.63 -9.61
C GLN A 54 6.67 13.28 -11.10
N SER A 55 7.48 12.35 -11.60
CA SER A 55 7.44 11.96 -13.01
C SER A 55 6.15 11.22 -13.36
N SER A 56 5.60 11.48 -14.54
CA SER A 56 4.44 10.75 -15.07
C SER A 56 4.66 9.25 -15.07
N GLY A 57 3.64 8.47 -14.69
CA GLY A 57 3.73 7.01 -14.54
C GLY A 57 4.45 6.56 -13.27
N THR A 58 4.73 7.47 -12.32
CA THR A 58 5.24 7.15 -11.00
C THR A 58 4.12 7.16 -9.97
N ARG A 59 4.10 6.16 -9.08
CA ARG A 59 3.15 6.04 -7.98
C ARG A 59 3.88 5.73 -6.68
N CYS A 60 3.62 6.52 -5.64
CA CYS A 60 4.02 6.18 -4.28
C CYS A 60 2.91 5.37 -3.62
N GLN A 61 3.24 4.20 -3.08
CA GLN A 61 2.32 3.33 -2.39
C GLN A 61 2.71 3.26 -0.91
N SER A 62 1.83 3.78 -0.05
CA SER A 62 1.98 3.75 1.40
C SER A 62 1.59 2.39 1.98
N PHE A 63 2.19 2.01 3.11
CA PHE A 63 1.86 0.80 3.88
C PHE A 63 1.35 1.14 5.28
N ARG A 64 0.89 0.11 6.00
CA ARG A 64 0.34 0.24 7.36
C ARG A 64 1.41 0.58 8.39
N LEU A 65 1.03 1.24 9.48
CA LEU A 65 1.93 1.42 10.63
C LEU A 65 2.39 0.06 11.18
N GLY A 66 3.70 -0.09 11.39
CA GLY A 66 4.32 -1.36 11.80
C GLY A 66 4.64 -2.32 10.65
N ALA A 67 4.33 -1.95 9.41
CA ALA A 67 4.89 -2.60 8.23
C ALA A 67 6.42 -2.49 8.22
N ALA A 68 7.10 -3.53 7.73
CA ALA A 68 8.56 -3.55 7.63
C ALA A 68 9.11 -2.53 6.61
N LEU A 69 8.29 -2.10 5.65
CA LEU A 69 8.55 -0.95 4.80
C LEU A 69 7.42 0.07 4.97
N PRO A 70 7.72 1.38 5.04
CA PRO A 70 6.67 2.38 5.20
C PRO A 70 6.02 2.78 3.87
N HIS A 71 6.75 2.66 2.74
CA HIS A 71 6.23 2.87 1.40
C HIS A 71 7.06 2.14 0.34
N ILE A 72 6.56 2.11 -0.89
CA ILE A 72 7.34 1.77 -2.09
C ILE A 72 7.00 2.72 -3.24
N CYS A 73 7.98 2.98 -4.09
CA CYS A 73 7.83 3.69 -5.34
C CYS A 73 7.67 2.70 -6.50
N ILE A 74 6.65 2.92 -7.32
CA ILE A 74 6.38 2.18 -8.54
C ILE A 74 6.58 3.16 -9.69
N PHE A 75 7.50 2.86 -10.60
CA PHE A 75 7.90 3.74 -11.70
C PHE A 75 7.46 3.18 -13.05
N ARG A 76 7.41 4.06 -14.05
CA ARG A 76 7.21 3.70 -15.46
C ARG A 76 5.98 2.80 -15.65
N SER A 77 4.88 3.13 -14.96
CA SER A 77 3.63 2.35 -15.01
C SER A 77 3.77 0.90 -14.53
N GLY A 78 4.70 0.62 -13.62
CA GLY A 78 4.90 -0.72 -13.05
C GLY A 78 6.05 -1.51 -13.68
N LEU A 79 6.87 -0.90 -14.55
CA LEU A 79 8.05 -1.56 -15.11
C LEU A 79 9.27 -1.53 -14.17
N ALA A 80 9.21 -0.74 -13.10
CA ALA A 80 10.28 -0.67 -12.13
C ALA A 80 9.74 -0.26 -10.75
N TYR A 81 10.49 -0.57 -9.70
CA TYR A 81 10.15 -0.23 -8.33
C TYR A 81 11.38 0.20 -7.53
N GLY A 82 11.19 0.81 -6.36
CA GLY A 82 12.29 1.21 -5.49
C GLY A 82 11.79 1.86 -4.20
N LEU A 83 12.72 2.26 -3.33
CA LEU A 83 12.40 3.03 -2.12
C LEU A 83 12.45 4.54 -2.35
N ASN A 84 13.04 4.98 -3.46
CA ASN A 84 13.14 6.37 -3.89
C ASN A 84 13.51 6.43 -5.38
N ALA A 85 13.53 7.62 -5.97
CA ALA A 85 13.86 7.83 -7.39
C ALA A 85 15.33 7.49 -7.75
N GLN A 86 16.23 7.40 -6.77
CA GLN A 86 17.65 7.12 -6.97
C GLN A 86 17.97 5.62 -6.98
N GLN A 87 17.15 4.80 -6.31
CA GLN A 87 17.38 3.36 -6.11
C GLN A 87 16.28 2.54 -6.78
N VAL A 88 16.32 2.48 -8.11
CA VAL A 88 15.29 1.85 -8.94
C VAL A 88 15.74 0.46 -9.43
N GLN A 89 14.87 -0.54 -9.25
CA GLN A 89 15.03 -1.90 -9.76
C GLN A 89 13.96 -2.23 -10.81
N PRO A 90 14.29 -3.01 -11.86
CA PRO A 90 13.31 -3.44 -12.86
C PRO A 90 12.25 -4.37 -12.25
N ASN A 91 11.01 -4.27 -12.74
CA ASN A 91 9.93 -5.17 -12.33
C ASN A 91 10.27 -6.59 -12.78
N SER A 92 10.60 -7.42 -11.80
CA SER A 92 11.05 -8.77 -12.04
C SER A 92 9.90 -9.68 -12.54
N CYS A 93 8.63 -9.29 -12.37
CA CYS A 93 7.46 -10.06 -12.83
C CYS A 93 7.28 -10.06 -14.35
N GLN A 94 7.94 -9.17 -15.09
CA GLN A 94 7.86 -9.17 -16.55
C GLN A 94 8.49 -10.40 -17.21
N VAL A 95 9.30 -11.15 -16.45
CA VAL A 95 10.04 -12.32 -16.96
C VAL A 95 9.40 -13.64 -16.51
N VAL A 96 8.35 -13.59 -15.68
CA VAL A 96 7.88 -14.76 -14.92
C VAL A 96 6.38 -14.96 -15.12
N ASN A 97 6.01 -16.12 -15.67
CA ASN A 97 4.61 -16.55 -15.75
C ASN A 97 4.17 -17.21 -14.44
N GLY A 98 3.30 -16.55 -13.68
CA GLY A 98 2.61 -17.11 -12.50
C GLY A 98 3.19 -16.69 -11.14
N PRO A 99 2.60 -17.18 -10.04
CA PRO A 99 2.95 -16.71 -8.71
C PRO A 99 4.27 -17.27 -8.21
N ARG A 100 5.30 -16.42 -8.18
CA ARG A 100 6.65 -16.75 -7.73
C ARG A 100 7.23 -15.61 -6.88
N ALA A 101 7.92 -15.95 -5.81
CA ALA A 101 8.74 -15.01 -5.05
C ALA A 101 10.01 -14.68 -5.85
N LEU A 102 10.23 -13.39 -6.13
CA LEU A 102 11.35 -12.92 -6.97
C LEU A 102 12.47 -12.26 -6.18
N THR A 103 12.15 -11.65 -5.04
CA THR A 103 13.16 -11.19 -4.10
C THR A 103 12.66 -11.36 -2.69
N VAL A 104 13.58 -11.76 -1.81
CA VAL A 104 13.38 -11.90 -0.38
C VAL A 104 14.32 -10.92 0.27
N THR A 105 13.77 -9.88 0.88
CA THR A 105 14.52 -8.98 1.75
C THR A 105 14.25 -9.35 3.20
N ASN A 106 15.08 -8.87 4.13
CA ASN A 106 14.81 -9.02 5.57
C ASN A 106 13.49 -8.37 6.01
N ASN A 107 12.88 -7.55 5.14
CA ASN A 107 11.68 -6.76 5.41
C ASN A 107 10.46 -7.24 4.59
N GLY A 108 10.54 -8.37 3.90
CA GLY A 108 9.42 -8.91 3.11
C GLY A 108 9.85 -9.43 1.74
N PHE A 109 8.88 -9.97 1.02
CA PHE A 109 9.05 -10.65 -0.26
C PHE A 109 8.22 -9.97 -1.36
N ILE A 110 8.80 -9.88 -2.56
CA ILE A 110 8.07 -9.48 -3.76
C ILE A 110 7.65 -10.75 -4.48
N LEU A 111 6.35 -10.98 -4.52
CA LEU A 111 5.69 -12.02 -5.29
C LEU A 111 5.24 -11.45 -6.64
N CYS A 112 5.11 -12.33 -7.61
CA CYS A 112 4.32 -12.05 -8.81
C CYS A 112 2.98 -12.74 -8.72
N ASP A 113 2.02 -12.25 -9.48
CA ASP A 113 0.88 -13.02 -9.99
C ASP A 113 0.67 -12.58 -11.44
N GLY A 114 1.22 -13.38 -12.36
CA GLY A 114 1.44 -12.94 -13.74
C GLY A 114 2.38 -11.73 -13.80
N GLU A 115 1.96 -10.67 -14.50
CA GLU A 115 2.76 -9.45 -14.68
C GLU A 115 2.68 -8.48 -13.49
N ARG A 116 1.87 -8.79 -12.46
CA ARG A 116 1.63 -7.92 -11.32
C ARG A 116 2.55 -8.25 -10.17
N MET A 117 3.14 -7.21 -9.57
CA MET A 117 3.92 -7.31 -8.34
C MET A 117 3.02 -7.24 -7.10
N PHE A 118 3.26 -8.14 -6.15
CA PHE A 118 2.66 -8.17 -4.82
C PHE A 118 3.79 -8.09 -3.81
N ILE A 119 3.64 -7.23 -2.81
CA ILE A 119 4.63 -7.11 -1.73
C ILE A 119 3.95 -7.65 -0.50
N GLU A 120 4.45 -8.76 0.00
CA GLU A 120 3.99 -9.35 1.24
C GLU A 120 5.09 -9.20 2.28
N LEU A 121 4.70 -8.64 3.42
CA LEU A 121 5.62 -8.31 4.50
C LEU A 121 5.51 -9.41 5.54
N CYS A 122 6.64 -10.02 5.92
CA CYS A 122 6.66 -11.08 6.93
C CYS A 122 6.12 -10.54 8.27
N PRO A 123 5.02 -11.06 8.81
CA PRO A 123 4.58 -10.68 10.14
C PRO A 123 5.56 -11.29 11.16
N GLY A 124 6.34 -10.44 11.84
CA GLY A 124 7.23 -10.86 12.92
C GLY A 124 8.70 -11.08 12.56
N GLY A 125 9.12 -10.75 11.33
CA GLY A 125 10.54 -10.61 10.98
C GLY A 125 11.42 -11.83 11.27
N THR A 126 11.34 -12.87 10.45
CA THR A 126 12.51 -13.53 9.85
C THR A 126 12.04 -14.44 8.73
N ILE A 127 12.94 -14.65 7.78
CA ILE A 127 12.79 -15.46 6.55
C ILE A 127 12.56 -16.93 6.91
#